data_AF-A0A7C6FCF4-F1
#
_entry.id   AF-A0A7C6FCF4-F1
#
_cell.length_a   1.000
_cell.length_b   1.000
_cell.length_c   1.000
_cell.angle_alpha   90.00
_cell.angle_beta   90.00
_cell.angle_gamma   90.00
#
_symmetry.space_group_name_H-M   'P 1'
#
loop_
_entity.id
_entity.type
_entity.pdbx_description
1 polymer ?
#
loop_
_entity_poly.entity_id
_entity_poly.type
_entity_poly.pdbx_seq_one_letter_code
_entity_poly.pdbx_strand_id
1 'polypeptide(L)'
;MMAQYLEIKSGYADALLFYRMGDFYEMFFDDAKAAAQALDIALTKRGKHLGEDIPMCGVPVHSAEGYLLTLIRKGFRVAVCEQMEDPAEAKKRGSKSVVKRDVVRLVTPGTLTEES
;
A
#
# COMPACT_ATOMS: atom_id res chain seq x y z
N MET A 1 1.61 6.76 -11.81
CA MET A 1 1.69 5.86 -10.64
C MET A 1 1.58 6.67 -9.35
N MET A 2 2.56 7.51 -8.99
CA MET A 2 2.47 8.35 -7.77
C MET A 2 1.22 9.24 -7.71
N ALA A 3 0.78 9.83 -8.84
CA ALA A 3 -0.47 10.59 -8.88
C ALA A 3 -1.68 9.74 -8.45
N GLN A 4 -1.83 8.52 -8.97
CA GLN A 4 -2.89 7.58 -8.59
C GLN A 4 -2.76 7.14 -7.12
N TYR A 5 -1.54 6.92 -6.63
CA TYR A 5 -1.33 6.60 -5.21
C TYR A 5 -1.81 7.74 -4.30
N LEU A 6 -1.41 8.97 -4.57
CA LEU A 6 -1.80 10.15 -3.78
C LEU A 6 -3.32 10.41 -3.85
N GLU A 7 -3.92 10.22 -5.02
CA GLU A 7 -5.36 10.33 -5.21
C GLU A 7 -6.11 9.31 -4.33
N ILE A 8 -5.75 8.02 -4.40
CA ILE A 8 -6.37 6.98 -3.57
C ILE A 8 -6.11 7.26 -2.09
N LYS A 9 -4.87 7.61 -1.71
CA LYS A 9 -4.49 7.90 -0.33
C LYS A 9 -5.30 9.07 0.27
N SER A 10 -5.68 10.06 -0.54
CA SER A 10 -6.49 11.19 -0.08
C SER A 10 -7.87 10.77 0.47
N GLY A 11 -8.43 9.66 -0.02
CA GLY A 11 -9.67 9.06 0.50
C GLY A 11 -9.48 8.25 1.79
N TYR A 12 -8.23 7.94 2.16
CA TYR A 12 -7.86 7.09 3.31
C TYR A 12 -6.70 7.73 4.09
N ALA A 13 -6.83 9.03 4.39
CA ALA A 13 -5.76 9.83 4.98
C ALA A 13 -5.26 9.27 6.34
N ASP A 14 -6.14 8.63 7.10
CA ASP A 14 -5.91 8.10 8.44
C ASP A 14 -5.58 6.59 8.47
N ALA A 15 -5.44 5.95 7.31
CA ALA A 15 -5.11 4.53 7.20
C ALA A 15 -3.86 4.32 6.34
N LEU A 16 -2.98 3.39 6.73
CA LEU A 16 -1.86 2.98 5.87
C LEU A 16 -2.41 2.41 4.56
N LEU A 17 -1.84 2.81 3.42
CA LEU A 17 -2.27 2.32 2.12
C LEU A 17 -1.36 1.18 1.63
N PHE A 18 -1.82 -0.06 1.75
CA PHE A 18 -1.22 -1.22 1.09
C PHE A 18 -1.51 -1.13 -0.41
N TYR A 19 -0.58 -0.55 -1.17
CA TYR A 19 -0.76 -0.32 -2.60
C TYR A 19 -0.14 -1.44 -3.43
N ARG A 20 -0.97 -2.27 -4.07
CA ARG A 20 -0.47 -3.44 -4.81
C ARG A 20 0.36 -3.05 -6.03
N MET A 21 1.59 -3.53 -6.04
CA MET A 21 2.55 -3.43 -7.13
C MET A 21 3.12 -4.80 -7.45
N GLY A 22 2.47 -5.52 -8.38
CA GLY A 22 2.83 -6.89 -8.69
C GLY A 22 2.64 -7.79 -7.47
N ASP A 23 3.74 -8.37 -7.00
CA ASP A 23 3.78 -9.33 -5.89
C ASP A 23 4.06 -8.69 -4.52
N PHE A 24 4.06 -7.36 -4.44
CA PHE A 24 4.24 -6.60 -3.20
C PHE A 24 3.08 -5.64 -2.93
N TYR A 25 2.77 -5.44 -1.67
CA TYR A 25 2.11 -4.21 -1.20
C TYR A 25 3.19 -3.22 -0.84
N GLU A 26 3.25 -2.11 -1.57
CA GLU A 26 4.17 -1.01 -1.29
C GLU A 26 3.44 0.11 -0.56
N MET A 27 4.15 0.75 0.36
CA MET A 27 3.72 1.97 1.07
C MET A 27 4.76 3.05 0.81
N PHE A 28 4.33 4.32 0.79
CA PHE A 28 5.19 5.45 0.46
C PHE A 28 5.08 6.57 1.50
N PHE A 29 6.02 7.51 1.47
CA PHE A 29 6.01 8.71 2.32
C PHE A 29 5.93 8.35 3.82
N ASP A 30 4.99 8.94 4.56
CA ASP A 30 4.86 8.70 6.00
C ASP A 30 4.24 7.34 6.32
N ASP A 31 3.40 6.78 5.43
CA ASP A 31 2.92 5.41 5.55
C ASP A 31 4.10 4.42 5.56
N ALA A 32 5.09 4.66 4.68
CA ALA A 32 6.28 3.82 4.62
C ALA A 32 7.09 3.88 5.92
N LYS A 33 7.30 5.08 6.48
CA LYS A 33 8.06 5.25 7.73
C LYS A 33 7.36 4.56 8.89
N ALA A 34 6.05 4.80 9.03
CA ALA A 34 5.24 4.24 10.09
C ALA A 34 5.17 2.71 10.01
N ALA A 35 4.90 2.17 8.82
CA ALA A 35 4.83 0.74 8.61
C ALA A 35 6.20 0.05 8.78
N ALA A 36 7.28 0.64 8.26
CA ALA A 36 8.62 0.10 8.43
C ALA A 36 9.01 -0.02 9.90
N GLN A 37 8.75 1.01 10.69
CA GLN A 37 8.99 0.99 12.13
C GLN A 37 8.07 0.00 12.85
N ALA A 38 6.79 -0.05 12.50
CA ALA A 38 5.82 -0.92 13.15
C ALA A 38 6.07 -2.41 12.87
N LEU A 39 6.50 -2.74 11.65
CA LEU A 39 6.73 -4.11 11.18
C LEU A 39 8.19 -4.56 11.35
N ASP A 40 9.09 -3.67 11.72
CA ASP A 40 10.54 -3.92 11.76
C ASP A 40 11.07 -4.42 10.40
N ILE A 41 10.70 -3.72 9.33
CA ILE A 41 11.14 -4.01 7.96
C ILE A 41 11.98 -2.86 7.40
N ALA A 42 12.72 -3.14 6.33
CA ALA A 42 13.60 -2.15 5.72
C ALA A 42 12.81 -0.95 5.16
N LEU A 43 13.20 0.25 5.59
CA LEU A 43 12.79 1.50 4.95
C LEU A 43 13.79 1.83 3.83
N THR A 44 13.29 1.87 2.61
CA THR A 44 14.05 2.17 1.39
C THR A 44 13.53 3.45 0.75
N LYS A 45 13.90 3.69 -0.52
CA LYS A 45 13.45 4.85 -1.27
C LYS A 45 13.15 4.53 -2.72
N ARG A 46 12.19 5.24 -3.31
CA ARG A 46 11.78 5.06 -4.71
C ARG A 46 11.76 6.39 -5.47
N GLY A 47 12.85 6.70 -6.15
CA GLY A 47 12.96 7.91 -6.97
C GLY A 47 12.79 9.19 -6.13
N LYS A 48 12.36 10.27 -6.79
CA LYS A 48 12.21 11.59 -6.16
C LYS A 48 10.84 12.21 -6.41
N HIS A 49 10.33 12.93 -5.42
CA HIS A 49 9.14 13.79 -5.52
C HIS A 49 9.51 15.18 -5.00
N LEU A 50 9.27 16.22 -5.82
CA LEU A 50 9.63 17.61 -5.49
C LEU A 50 11.12 17.81 -5.09
N GLY A 51 12.02 16.99 -5.63
CA GLY A 51 13.46 17.05 -5.34
C GLY A 51 13.91 16.17 -4.17
N GLU A 52 12.98 15.67 -3.36
CA GLU A 52 13.24 14.81 -2.21
C GLU A 52 13.06 13.33 -2.53
N ASP A 53 13.80 12.45 -1.85
CA ASP A 53 13.66 11.00 -2.00
C ASP A 53 12.31 10.54 -1.43
N ILE A 54 11.58 9.68 -2.14
CA ILE A 54 10.31 9.12 -1.66
C ILE A 54 10.60 7.92 -0.75
N PRO A 55 10.34 7.98 0.57
CA PRO A 55 10.47 6.83 1.45
C PRO A 55 9.52 5.71 1.00
N MET A 56 9.98 4.47 1.05
CA MET A 56 9.21 3.31 0.61
C MET A 56 9.55 2.07 1.43
N CYS A 57 8.54 1.30 1.80
CA CYS A 57 8.71 -0.07 2.27
C CYS A 57 7.64 -0.95 1.62
N GLY A 58 7.82 -2.27 1.67
CA GLY A 58 6.85 -3.18 1.12
C GLY A 58 6.85 -4.54 1.79
N VAL A 59 5.71 -5.21 1.68
CA VAL A 59 5.50 -6.58 2.16
C VAL A 59 5.06 -7.47 1.01
N PRO A 60 5.53 -8.73 0.93
CA PRO A 60 5.11 -9.63 -0.14
C PRO A 60 3.62 -9.98 -0.01
N VAL A 61 2.88 -9.98 -1.12
CA VAL A 61 1.43 -10.25 -1.14
C VAL A 61 1.10 -11.61 -0.51
N HIS A 62 1.88 -12.64 -0.82
CA HIS A 62 1.67 -14.00 -0.33
C HIS A 62 1.84 -14.14 1.20
N SER A 63 2.49 -13.18 1.86
CA SER A 63 2.66 -13.16 3.32
C SER A 63 2.02 -11.94 3.98
N ALA A 64 1.27 -11.13 3.22
CA ALA A 64 0.75 -9.84 3.65
C ALA A 64 -0.23 -9.94 4.83
N GLU A 65 -0.93 -11.06 4.99
CA GLU A 65 -1.90 -11.26 6.05
C GLU A 65 -1.27 -11.15 7.45
N GLY A 66 -0.09 -11.74 7.66
CA GLY A 66 0.62 -11.65 8.94
C GLY A 66 1.08 -10.23 9.27
N TYR A 67 1.58 -9.50 8.27
CA TYR A 67 1.96 -8.09 8.42
C TYR A 67 0.74 -7.20 8.69
N LEU A 68 -0.35 -7.44 7.97
CA LEU A 68 -1.62 -6.75 8.16
C LEU A 68 -2.10 -6.93 9.61
N LEU A 69 -2.21 -8.17 10.10
CA LEU A 69 -2.60 -8.45 11.48
C LEU A 69 -1.70 -7.75 12.50
N THR A 70 -0.39 -7.73 12.26
CA THR A 70 0.57 -7.04 13.13
C THR A 70 0.31 -5.53 13.18
N LEU A 71 0.06 -4.89 12.03
CA LEU A 71 -0.29 -3.47 11.96
C LEU A 71 -1.60 -3.18 12.69
N ILE A 72 -2.63 -4.00 12.47
CA ILE A 72 -3.93 -3.80 13.11
C ILE A 72 -3.82 -3.95 14.64
N ARG A 73 -3.08 -4.95 15.14
CA ARG A 73 -2.81 -5.12 16.58
C ARG A 73 -2.02 -3.95 17.19
N LYS A 74 -1.22 -3.25 16.38
CA LYS A 74 -0.52 -2.02 16.77
C LYS A 74 -1.38 -0.76 16.65
N GLY A 75 -2.67 -0.89 16.35
CA GLY A 75 -3.63 0.21 16.29
C GLY A 75 -3.72 0.91 14.94
N PHE A 76 -3.01 0.42 13.92
CA PHE A 76 -3.12 0.99 12.57
C PHE A 76 -4.45 0.60 11.92
N ARG A 77 -4.95 1.49 11.06
CA ARG A 77 -5.95 1.16 10.03
C ARG A 77 -5.20 0.89 8.73
N VAL A 78 -5.63 -0.07 7.94
CA VAL A 78 -4.96 -0.41 6.67
C VAL A 78 -5.98 -0.52 5.54
N ALA A 79 -5.83 0.32 4.52
CA ALA A 79 -6.55 0.24 3.27
C ALA A 79 -5.79 -0.66 2.28
N VAL A 80 -6.41 -1.74 1.83
CA VAL A 80 -5.85 -2.68 0.87
C VAL A 80 -6.29 -2.29 -0.54
N CYS A 81 -5.33 -1.84 -1.33
CA CYS A 81 -5.53 -1.38 -2.69
C CYS A 81 -5.00 -2.39 -3.70
N GLU A 82 -5.90 -2.86 -4.57
CA GLU A 82 -5.66 -3.97 -5.50
C GLU A 82 -5.51 -3.48 -6.95
N GLN A 83 -4.92 -4.34 -7.79
CA GLN A 83 -4.91 -4.13 -9.24
C GLN A 83 -6.25 -4.56 -9.83
N MET A 84 -6.99 -3.60 -10.38
CA MET A 84 -8.33 -3.83 -10.94
C MET A 84 -8.30 -4.26 -12.42
N GLU A 85 -7.12 -4.27 -13.03
CA GLU A 85 -6.91 -4.78 -14.39
C GLU A 85 -5.54 -5.43 -14.50
N ASP A 86 -5.38 -6.29 -15.51
CA ASP A 86 -4.11 -6.93 -15.80
C ASP A 86 -3.12 -5.91 -16.41
N PRO A 87 -1.81 -5.95 -16.05
CA PRO A 87 -0.79 -5.11 -16.68
C PRO A 87 -0.76 -5.16 -18.21
N ALA A 88 -1.07 -6.31 -18.82
CA ALA A 88 -1.18 -6.48 -20.26
C ALA A 88 -2.36 -5.70 -20.84
N GLU A 89 -3.50 -5.66 -20.16
CA GLU A 89 -4.65 -4.87 -20.57
C GLU A 89 -4.37 -3.36 -20.46
N ALA A 90 -3.71 -2.94 -19.39
CA ALA A 90 -3.28 -1.56 -19.25
C ALA A 90 -2.35 -1.15 -20.40
N LYS A 91 -1.37 -2.00 -20.77
CA LYS A 91 -0.46 -1.76 -21.91
C LYS A 91 -1.20 -1.63 -23.25
N LYS A 92 -2.29 -2.38 -23.46
CA LYS A 92 -3.11 -2.27 -24.68
C LYS A 92 -3.75 -0.88 -24.84
N ARG A 93 -4.07 -0.19 -23.73
CA ARG A 93 -4.62 1.18 -23.76
C ARG A 93 -3.57 2.25 -24.09
N GLY A 94 -2.28 1.91 -23.97
CA GLY A 94 -1.17 2.79 -24.29
C GLY A 94 0.06 2.51 -23.42
N SER A 95 1.25 2.79 -23.97
CA SER A 95 2.54 2.54 -23.30
C SER A 95 2.76 3.31 -21.99
N LYS A 96 2.00 4.40 -21.77
CA LYS A 96 2.03 5.21 -20.56
C LYS A 96 0.86 4.94 -19.60
N SER A 97 -0.03 4.02 -19.96
CA SER A 97 -1.22 3.73 -19.18
C SER A 97 -0.85 3.08 -17.85
N VAL A 98 -1.30 3.67 -16.76
CA VAL A 98 -1.13 3.12 -15.41
C VAL A 98 -2.24 2.09 -15.19
N VAL A 99 -1.88 0.92 -14.66
CA VAL A 99 -2.85 -0.08 -14.20
C VAL A 99 -3.84 0.57 -13.23
N LYS A 100 -5.14 0.38 -13.45
CA LYS A 100 -6.20 0.85 -12.57
C LYS A 100 -6.12 0.12 -11.25
N ARG A 101 -6.26 0.87 -10.17
CA ARG A 101 -6.25 0.37 -8.81
C ARG A 101 -7.36 1.01 -8.01
N ASP A 102 -7.85 0.26 -7.03
CA ASP A 102 -8.88 0.74 -6.11
C ASP A 102 -8.74 0.05 -4.76
N VAL A 103 -9.27 0.67 -3.70
CA VAL A 103 -9.31 0.06 -2.38
C VAL A 103 -10.48 -0.91 -2.31
N VAL A 104 -10.17 -2.18 -2.12
CA VAL A 104 -11.17 -3.25 -2.04
C VAL A 104 -11.58 -3.57 -0.61
N ARG A 105 -10.74 -3.20 0.37
CA ARG A 105 -10.95 -3.52 1.77
C ARG A 105 -10.27 -2.49 2.66
N LEU A 106 -10.99 -2.00 3.66
CA LEU A 106 -10.43 -1.22 4.77
C LEU A 106 -10.47 -2.09 6.03
N VAL A 107 -9.31 -2.35 6.63
CA VAL A 107 -9.17 -3.17 7.83
C VAL A 107 -8.84 -2.25 9.00
N THR A 108 -9.55 -2.44 10.10
CA THR A 108 -9.41 -1.62 11.32
C THR A 108 -9.32 -2.50 12.55
N PRO A 109 -8.81 -1.98 13.69
CA PRO A 109 -8.75 -2.75 14.94
C PRO A 109 -10.09 -3.35 15.34
N GLY A 110 -11.19 -2.61 15.18
CA GLY A 110 -12.54 -3.08 15.50
C GLY A 110 -13.11 -4.14 14.54
N THR A 111 -12.41 -4.47 13.45
CA THR A 111 -12.83 -5.54 12.51
C THR A 111 -12.13 -6.87 12.75
N LEU A 112 -11.20 -6.94 13.72
CA LEU A 112 -10.67 -8.22 14.20
C LEU A 112 -11.68 -8.79 15.20
N THR A 113 -12.60 -9.61 14.73
CA THR A 113 -13.35 -10.50 15.63
C THR A 113 -12.37 -11.53 16.17
N GLU A 114 -12.38 -11.73 17.49
CA GLU A 114 -11.49 -12.66 18.19
C GLU A 114 -11.72 -14.10 17.72
N GLU A 115 -10.99 -14.53 16.69
CA GLU A 115 -10.72 -15.94 16.41
C GLU A 115 -9.19 -16.12 16.39
N SER A 116 -8.64 -16.47 17.55
CA SER A 116 -7.29 -17.02 17.73
C SER A 116 -7.28 -17.91 18.95
#